data_AF-A0A6I3N1W0-F1
#
_entry.id   AF-A0A6I3N1W0-F1
#
_cell.length_a   1.000
_cell.length_b   1.000
_cell.length_c   1.000
_cell.angle_alpha   90.00
_cell.angle_beta   90.00
_cell.angle_gamma   90.00
#
_symmetry.space_group_name_H-M   'P 1'
#
loop_
_entity.id
_entity.type
_entity.pdbx_description
1 polymer ?
#
loop_
_entity_poly.entity_id
_entity_poly.type
_entity_poly.pdbx_seq_one_letter_code
_entity_poly.pdbx_strand_id
1 'polypeptide(L)'
;MNETDHDWWWDQATSLASKMPDDWWGGSHCQPNPMSHCGYGSMVEPDGTFHFGQLLGSQFVWNQRDYTIAYHESIHVYQLGLMGYRMRELPNWFAEGQANYLGFTFSHKYWSSSAQRKDSLQGLKSDFPALSKFTTLEWVEWLKKVDSNSEFTFNNALGYSVGELILEALYNSNDYNKIHDWMVTIKNGDNYKDAFKKVFNDDYDNWMQTVAAPYLDLQI
;
A
#
# COMPACT_ATOMS: atom_id res chain seq x y z
N MET A 1 28.18 -10.65 -16.21
CA MET A 1 26.88 -10.60 -15.52
C MET A 1 26.55 -9.14 -15.32
N ASN A 2 25.39 -8.70 -15.79
CA ASN A 2 24.89 -7.33 -15.63
C ASN A 2 23.46 -7.38 -15.08
N GLU A 3 22.91 -6.24 -14.72
CA GLU A 3 21.65 -6.12 -13.98
C GLU A 3 20.42 -6.39 -14.84
N THR A 4 20.62 -6.59 -16.14
CA THR A 4 19.57 -7.01 -17.09
C THR A 4 19.54 -8.52 -17.30
N ASP A 5 20.42 -9.27 -16.64
CA ASP A 5 20.49 -10.73 -16.69
C ASP A 5 19.37 -11.35 -15.83
N HIS A 6 18.18 -11.43 -16.44
CA HIS A 6 16.97 -11.96 -15.80
C HIS A 6 17.20 -13.33 -15.18
N ASP A 7 17.73 -14.28 -15.95
CA ASP A 7 17.82 -15.67 -15.53
C ASP A 7 18.74 -15.82 -14.32
N TRP A 8 19.88 -15.11 -14.31
CA TRP A 8 20.75 -15.12 -13.14
C TRP A 8 20.06 -14.54 -11.90
N TRP A 9 19.41 -13.37 -12.04
CA TRP A 9 18.73 -12.74 -10.91
C TRP A 9 17.61 -13.64 -10.39
N TRP A 10 16.80 -14.21 -11.29
CA TRP A 10 15.68 -15.08 -10.99
C TRP A 10 16.14 -16.35 -10.25
N ASP A 11 17.26 -16.95 -10.67
CA ASP A 11 17.87 -18.09 -9.96
C ASP A 11 18.29 -17.72 -8.53
N GLN A 12 18.90 -16.54 -8.32
CA GLN A 12 19.26 -16.09 -6.97
C GLN A 12 18.02 -15.83 -6.12
N ALA A 13 17.07 -15.08 -6.67
CA ALA A 13 15.80 -14.73 -6.05
C ALA A 13 15.01 -15.97 -5.61
N THR A 14 14.83 -16.93 -6.52
CA THR A 14 14.06 -18.16 -6.27
C THR A 14 14.80 -19.17 -5.37
N SER A 15 16.13 -19.07 -5.26
CA SER A 15 16.88 -19.83 -4.24
C SER A 15 16.58 -19.37 -2.81
N LEU A 16 16.15 -18.11 -2.65
CA LEU A 16 15.82 -17.52 -1.37
C LEU A 16 14.31 -17.58 -1.09
N ALA A 17 13.47 -17.25 -2.07
CA ALA A 17 12.01 -17.20 -1.94
C ALA A 17 11.35 -18.23 -2.84
N SER A 18 10.34 -18.98 -2.35
CA SER A 18 9.76 -20.07 -3.13
C SER A 18 8.97 -19.60 -4.37
N LYS A 19 8.50 -18.34 -4.37
CA LYS A 19 7.74 -17.72 -5.46
C LYS A 19 7.94 -16.21 -5.55
N MET A 20 8.22 -15.74 -6.76
CA MET A 20 8.13 -14.33 -7.14
C MET A 20 6.99 -14.13 -8.16
N PRO A 21 6.34 -12.96 -8.17
CA PRO A 21 5.36 -12.65 -9.21
C PRO A 21 6.04 -12.58 -10.58
N ASP A 22 5.49 -13.30 -11.57
CA ASP A 22 6.04 -13.35 -12.93
C ASP A 22 6.06 -11.97 -13.63
N ASP A 23 5.23 -11.03 -13.19
CA ASP A 23 5.15 -9.66 -13.71
C ASP A 23 6.10 -8.67 -13.01
N TRP A 24 6.88 -9.14 -12.04
CA TRP A 24 7.82 -8.28 -11.32
C TRP A 24 8.93 -7.75 -12.25
N TRP A 25 9.52 -8.63 -13.07
CA TRP A 25 10.61 -8.27 -13.97
C TRP A 25 10.13 -7.73 -15.32
N GLY A 26 10.60 -6.54 -15.70
CA GLY A 26 10.28 -5.93 -16.99
C GLY A 26 8.84 -5.41 -17.10
N GLY A 27 8.08 -5.40 -16.00
CA GLY A 27 6.72 -4.89 -15.90
C GLY A 27 6.62 -3.48 -15.30
N SER A 28 5.46 -3.13 -14.75
CA SER A 28 5.27 -1.88 -14.01
C SER A 28 6.02 -1.86 -12.67
N HIS A 29 6.37 -3.02 -12.14
CA HIS A 29 7.02 -3.18 -10.83
C HIS A 29 8.54 -2.97 -10.89
N CYS A 30 9.23 -3.60 -11.84
CA CYS A 30 10.67 -3.40 -12.00
C CYS A 30 11.07 -3.30 -13.48
N GLN A 31 11.86 -2.28 -13.79
CA GLN A 31 12.55 -2.12 -15.07
C GLN A 31 14.07 -2.12 -14.79
N PRO A 32 14.73 -3.30 -14.75
CA PRO A 32 16.14 -3.41 -14.38
C PRO A 32 17.06 -2.67 -15.34
N ASN A 33 17.90 -1.80 -14.78
CA ASN A 33 18.93 -1.03 -15.45
C ASN A 33 20.00 -0.62 -14.41
N PRO A 34 21.15 -0.05 -14.83
CA PRO A 34 22.23 0.28 -13.90
C PRO A 34 21.86 1.25 -12.76
N MET A 35 20.77 2.03 -12.89
CA MET A 35 20.29 2.94 -11.85
C MET A 35 19.05 2.42 -11.10
N SER A 36 18.59 1.20 -11.36
CA SER A 36 17.34 0.71 -10.79
C SER A 36 17.42 0.47 -9.29
N HIS A 37 16.30 0.72 -8.63
CA HIS A 37 15.99 0.29 -7.28
C HIS A 37 14.58 -0.29 -7.29
N CYS A 38 14.48 -1.61 -7.17
CA CYS A 38 13.21 -2.33 -7.19
C CYS A 38 13.10 -3.20 -5.93
N GLY A 39 12.03 -3.04 -5.16
CA GLY A 39 11.68 -3.95 -4.07
C GLY A 39 10.85 -5.14 -4.56
N TYR A 40 10.97 -6.28 -3.87
CA TYR A 40 10.04 -7.39 -3.99
C TYR A 40 9.78 -8.03 -2.62
N GLY A 41 8.59 -8.59 -2.46
CA GLY A 41 8.22 -9.42 -1.33
C GLY A 41 7.60 -10.73 -1.80
N SER A 42 7.83 -11.82 -1.07
CA SER A 42 7.08 -13.05 -1.23
C SER A 42 5.80 -13.01 -0.38
N MET A 43 4.81 -13.82 -0.76
CA MET A 43 3.75 -14.18 0.17
C MET A 43 4.31 -15.00 1.34
N VAL A 44 3.53 -15.12 2.42
CA VAL A 44 3.90 -15.96 3.56
C VAL A 44 3.79 -17.44 3.18
N GLU A 45 4.89 -18.16 3.39
CA GLU A 45 5.03 -19.58 3.15
C GLU A 45 4.26 -20.42 4.20
N PRO A 46 3.98 -21.71 3.92
CA PRO A 46 3.29 -22.58 4.88
C PRO A 46 3.98 -22.71 6.25
N ASP A 47 5.29 -22.52 6.31
CA ASP A 47 6.08 -22.54 7.55
C ASP A 47 6.12 -21.18 8.28
N GLY A 48 5.45 -20.16 7.74
CA GLY A 48 5.37 -18.82 8.29
C GLY A 48 6.53 -17.90 7.88
N THR A 49 7.48 -18.37 7.05
CA THR A 49 8.53 -17.53 6.51
C THR A 49 8.01 -16.65 5.38
N PHE A 50 8.66 -15.51 5.15
CA PHE A 50 8.46 -14.67 3.98
C PHE A 50 9.77 -13.95 3.67
N HIS A 51 9.97 -13.62 2.41
CA HIS A 51 11.21 -13.05 1.91
C HIS A 51 10.96 -11.65 1.40
N PHE A 52 11.88 -10.76 1.73
CA PHE A 52 11.89 -9.40 1.20
C PHE A 52 13.28 -9.13 0.63
N GLY A 53 13.32 -8.55 -0.57
CA GLY A 53 14.58 -8.24 -1.22
C GLY A 53 14.49 -7.02 -2.12
N GLN A 54 15.65 -6.57 -2.55
CA GLN A 54 15.79 -5.42 -3.44
C GLN A 54 16.80 -5.73 -4.54
N LEU A 55 16.49 -5.32 -5.76
CA LEU A 55 17.45 -5.21 -6.85
C LEU A 55 17.99 -3.78 -6.85
N LEU A 56 19.31 -3.66 -6.69
CA LEU A 56 20.05 -2.40 -6.79
C LEU A 56 20.99 -2.47 -7.98
N GLY A 57 20.88 -1.50 -8.89
CA GLY A 57 21.78 -1.38 -10.04
C GLY A 57 23.22 -1.02 -9.63
N SER A 58 24.24 -1.38 -10.44
CA SER A 58 25.65 -1.07 -10.11
C SER A 58 25.97 0.42 -10.06
N GLN A 59 25.15 1.25 -10.69
CA GLN A 59 25.27 2.71 -10.68
C GLN A 59 24.17 3.36 -9.84
N PHE A 60 23.42 2.57 -9.06
CA PHE A 60 22.40 3.09 -8.18
C PHE A 60 23.02 4.01 -7.14
N VAL A 61 22.45 5.20 -7.02
CA VAL A 61 22.80 6.18 -6.00
C VAL A 61 21.52 6.58 -5.30
N TRP A 62 21.50 6.37 -3.98
CA TRP A 62 20.38 6.76 -3.14
C TRP A 62 20.02 8.23 -3.33
N ASN A 63 18.78 8.47 -3.75
CA ASN A 63 18.14 9.77 -3.73
C ASN A 63 17.00 9.80 -2.71
N GLN A 64 16.36 10.96 -2.54
CA GLN A 64 15.31 11.15 -1.54
C GLN A 64 14.13 10.18 -1.71
N ARG A 65 13.73 9.87 -2.95
CA ARG A 65 12.62 8.96 -3.24
C ARG A 65 12.94 7.52 -2.90
N ASP A 66 14.20 7.10 -3.03
CA ASP A 66 14.60 5.74 -2.73
C ASP A 66 14.44 5.40 -1.24
N TYR A 67 14.73 6.35 -0.35
CA TYR A 67 14.47 6.17 1.07
C TYR A 67 12.98 5.96 1.32
N THR A 68 12.11 6.75 0.67
CA THR A 68 10.66 6.57 0.76
C THR A 68 10.23 5.16 0.35
N ILE A 69 10.75 4.63 -0.76
CA ILE A 69 10.47 3.26 -1.21
C ILE A 69 10.92 2.26 -0.15
N ALA A 70 12.13 2.38 0.38
CA ALA A 70 12.62 1.46 1.41
C ALA A 70 11.73 1.46 2.68
N TYR A 71 11.22 2.62 3.09
CA TYR A 71 10.27 2.71 4.21
C TYR A 71 8.90 2.14 3.84
N HIS A 72 8.38 2.38 2.63
CA HIS A 72 7.14 1.75 2.14
C HIS A 72 7.22 0.23 2.25
N GLU A 73 8.28 -0.36 1.70
CA GLU A 73 8.49 -1.80 1.74
C GLU A 73 8.65 -2.35 3.16
N SER A 74 9.24 -1.58 4.08
CA SER A 74 9.35 -1.98 5.49
C SER A 74 7.99 -2.15 6.18
N ILE A 75 6.96 -1.43 5.73
CA ILE A 75 5.60 -1.57 6.24
C ILE A 75 4.98 -2.89 5.77
N HIS A 76 5.25 -3.32 4.54
CA HIS A 76 4.84 -4.65 4.08
C HIS A 76 5.48 -5.77 4.91
N VAL A 77 6.74 -5.62 5.34
CA VAL A 77 7.36 -6.57 6.28
C VAL A 77 6.59 -6.64 7.60
N TYR A 78 6.20 -5.49 8.16
CA TYR A 78 5.35 -5.45 9.35
C TYR A 78 3.98 -6.11 9.11
N GLN A 79 3.31 -5.79 8.00
CA GLN A 79 2.01 -6.34 7.66
C GLN A 79 2.06 -7.87 7.48
N LEU A 80 3.03 -8.38 6.72
CA LEU A 80 3.22 -9.82 6.50
C LEU A 80 3.60 -10.55 7.78
N GLY A 81 4.52 -9.99 8.57
CA GLY A 81 4.90 -10.57 9.86
C GLY A 81 3.74 -10.61 10.86
N LEU A 82 2.85 -9.60 10.84
CA LEU A 82 1.67 -9.58 11.68
C LEU A 82 0.59 -10.53 11.17
N MET A 83 0.20 -10.41 9.90
CA MET A 83 -1.01 -10.98 9.33
C MET A 83 -0.80 -12.37 8.71
N GLY A 84 0.41 -12.68 8.24
CA GLY A 84 0.65 -13.86 7.43
C GLY A 84 -0.24 -13.90 6.19
N TYR A 85 -0.74 -15.09 5.85
CA TYR A 85 -1.66 -15.30 4.72
C TYR A 85 -2.98 -14.50 4.84
N ARG A 86 -3.34 -14.04 6.05
CA ARG A 86 -4.56 -13.24 6.29
C ARG A 86 -4.44 -11.81 5.78
N MET A 87 -3.28 -11.39 5.27
CA MET A 87 -3.14 -10.10 4.61
C MET A 87 -4.13 -9.94 3.44
N ARG A 88 -4.50 -11.04 2.77
CA ARG A 88 -5.52 -11.06 1.70
C ARG A 88 -6.95 -10.75 2.16
N GLU A 89 -7.19 -10.75 3.48
CA GLU A 89 -8.51 -10.47 4.07
C GLU A 89 -8.69 -8.98 4.42
N LEU A 90 -7.66 -8.17 4.18
CA LEU A 90 -7.74 -6.71 4.25
C LEU A 90 -8.50 -6.16 3.02
N PRO A 91 -9.14 -4.98 3.13
CA PRO A 91 -9.72 -4.35 1.96
C PRO A 91 -8.62 -3.97 0.95
N ASN A 92 -8.96 -3.95 -0.34
CA ASN A 92 -7.98 -3.88 -1.45
C ASN A 92 -7.04 -2.66 -1.38
N TRP A 93 -7.47 -1.57 -0.76
CA TRP A 93 -6.68 -0.34 -0.63
C TRP A 93 -5.73 -0.33 0.58
N PHE A 94 -5.90 -1.22 1.55
CA PHE A 94 -5.27 -1.06 2.87
C PHE A 94 -3.77 -1.31 2.84
N ALA A 95 -3.33 -2.41 2.21
CA ALA A 95 -1.93 -2.83 2.27
C ALA A 95 -1.01 -1.74 1.72
N GLU A 96 -1.24 -1.32 0.47
CA GLU A 96 -0.50 -0.25 -0.19
C GLU A 96 -0.76 1.11 0.47
N GLY A 97 -2.00 1.41 0.88
CA GLY A 97 -2.35 2.67 1.49
C GLY A 97 -1.62 2.91 2.81
N GLN A 98 -1.50 1.88 3.65
CA GLN A 98 -0.74 1.94 4.89
C GLN A 98 0.76 2.01 4.64
N ALA A 99 1.27 1.25 3.68
CA ALA A 99 2.66 1.29 3.30
C ALA A 99 3.06 2.68 2.80
N ASN A 100 2.20 3.33 2.01
CA ASN A 100 2.42 4.69 1.54
C ASN A 100 2.34 5.71 2.68
N TYR A 101 1.27 5.69 3.48
CA TYR A 101 1.06 6.64 4.58
C TYR A 101 2.17 6.58 5.64
N LEU A 102 2.47 5.38 6.16
CA LEU A 102 3.51 5.21 7.18
C LEU A 102 4.91 5.30 6.57
N GLY A 103 5.10 4.83 5.33
CA GLY A 103 6.34 4.98 4.58
C GLY A 103 6.74 6.46 4.45
N PHE A 104 5.81 7.31 4.02
CA PHE A 104 6.00 8.77 3.92
C PHE A 104 6.25 9.42 5.28
N THR A 105 5.58 8.93 6.32
CA THR A 105 5.75 9.43 7.69
C THR A 105 7.14 9.08 8.23
N PHE A 106 7.63 7.86 8.01
CA PHE A 106 8.93 7.42 8.52
C PHE A 106 10.10 7.90 7.65
N SER A 107 9.87 8.14 6.36
CA SER A 107 10.87 8.73 5.45
C SER A 107 11.00 10.25 5.56
N HIS A 108 10.22 10.93 6.42
CA HIS A 108 10.09 12.39 6.48
C HIS A 108 11.42 13.16 6.56
N LYS A 109 12.46 12.55 7.14
CA LYS A 109 13.81 13.11 7.23
C LYS A 109 14.49 13.28 5.86
N TYR A 110 14.14 12.44 4.89
CA TYR A 110 14.70 12.41 3.55
C TYR A 110 13.83 13.17 2.55
N TRP A 111 12.50 13.07 2.70
CA TRP A 111 11.54 13.80 1.89
C TRP A 111 10.37 14.23 2.77
N SER A 112 10.06 15.53 2.85
CA SER A 112 8.97 16.03 3.69
C SER A 112 7.64 15.32 3.39
N SER A 113 6.95 14.84 4.43
CA SER A 113 5.62 14.22 4.29
C SER A 113 4.61 15.18 3.64
N SER A 114 4.74 16.50 3.83
CA SER A 114 3.88 17.48 3.14
C SER A 114 4.11 17.55 1.64
N ALA A 115 5.36 17.34 1.18
CA ALA A 115 5.68 17.32 -0.24
C ALA A 115 5.21 16.01 -0.87
N GLN A 116 5.43 14.88 -0.19
CA GLN A 116 4.95 13.56 -0.61
C GLN A 116 3.42 13.56 -0.76
N ARG A 117 2.70 14.04 0.26
CA ARG A 117 1.23 14.17 0.23
C ARG A 117 0.74 15.08 -0.90
N LYS A 118 1.43 16.21 -1.15
CA LYS A 118 1.09 17.11 -2.25
C LYS A 118 1.22 16.42 -3.60
N ASP A 119 2.30 15.67 -3.81
CA ASP A 119 2.53 14.93 -5.04
C ASP A 119 1.47 13.82 -5.24
N SER A 120 1.12 13.06 -4.19
CA SER A 120 0.01 12.08 -4.22
C SER A 120 -1.31 12.73 -4.65
N LEU A 121 -1.68 13.85 -4.03
CA LEU A 121 -2.91 14.57 -4.37
C LEU A 121 -2.89 15.13 -5.79
N GLN A 122 -1.74 15.66 -6.24
CA GLN A 122 -1.60 16.20 -7.58
C GLN A 122 -1.73 15.09 -8.64
N GLY A 123 -1.13 13.91 -8.41
CA GLY A 123 -1.29 12.73 -9.25
C GLY A 123 -2.75 12.30 -9.34
N LEU A 124 -3.41 12.12 -8.19
CA LEU A 124 -4.81 11.71 -8.13
C LEU A 124 -5.75 12.68 -8.87
N LYS A 125 -5.55 14.00 -8.73
CA LYS A 125 -6.33 15.03 -9.46
C LYS A 125 -6.04 15.02 -10.97
N SER A 126 -4.81 14.73 -11.36
CA SER A 126 -4.42 14.65 -12.77
C SER A 126 -5.04 13.44 -13.45
N ASP A 127 -4.99 12.28 -12.80
CA ASP A 127 -5.46 11.01 -13.35
C ASP A 127 -7.00 10.92 -13.33
N PHE A 128 -7.62 11.53 -12.31
CA PHE A 128 -9.07 11.51 -12.10
C PHE A 128 -9.65 12.92 -11.90
N PRO A 129 -9.62 13.79 -12.92
CA PRO A 129 -10.07 15.18 -12.79
C PRO A 129 -11.57 15.30 -12.45
N ALA A 130 -12.36 14.27 -12.75
CA ALA A 130 -13.79 14.23 -12.44
C ALA A 130 -14.09 14.19 -10.93
N LEU A 131 -13.15 13.73 -10.09
CA LEU A 131 -13.32 13.66 -8.63
C LEU A 131 -13.64 15.04 -8.02
N SER A 132 -13.11 16.12 -8.60
CA SER A 132 -13.38 17.51 -8.17
C SER A 132 -14.84 17.96 -8.28
N LYS A 133 -15.69 17.16 -8.94
CA LYS A 133 -17.10 17.46 -9.17
C LYS A 133 -18.02 16.41 -8.54
N PHE A 134 -17.45 15.45 -7.81
CA PHE A 134 -18.25 14.41 -7.19
C PHE A 134 -19.16 15.01 -6.12
N THR A 135 -20.40 14.52 -6.10
CA THR A 135 -21.28 14.62 -4.95
C THR A 135 -20.86 13.61 -3.88
N THR A 136 -21.35 13.79 -2.65
CA THR A 136 -21.11 12.82 -1.56
C THR A 136 -21.54 11.40 -1.95
N LEU A 137 -22.66 11.24 -2.66
CA LEU A 137 -23.12 9.93 -3.11
C LEU A 137 -22.17 9.30 -4.15
N GLU A 138 -21.65 10.09 -5.08
CA GLU A 138 -20.65 9.61 -6.06
C GLU A 138 -19.34 9.21 -5.37
N TRP A 139 -18.89 9.96 -4.37
CA TRP A 139 -17.76 9.57 -3.54
C TRP A 139 -17.98 8.23 -2.84
N VAL A 140 -19.15 8.03 -2.25
CA VAL A 140 -19.50 6.78 -1.56
C VAL A 140 -19.48 5.59 -2.52
N GLU A 141 -20.10 5.70 -3.69
CA GLU A 141 -20.11 4.62 -4.68
C GLU A 141 -18.71 4.34 -5.24
N TRP A 142 -17.91 5.39 -5.42
CA TRP A 142 -16.54 5.25 -5.88
C TRP A 142 -15.64 4.56 -4.84
N LEU A 143 -15.76 4.95 -3.56
CA LEU A 143 -15.05 4.30 -2.46
C LEU A 143 -15.45 2.83 -2.30
N LYS A 144 -16.74 2.47 -2.46
CA LYS A 144 -17.17 1.06 -2.48
C LYS A 144 -16.48 0.28 -3.60
N LYS A 145 -16.28 0.91 -4.76
CA LYS A 145 -15.55 0.30 -5.88
C LYS A 145 -14.07 0.10 -5.55
N VAL A 146 -13.42 1.09 -4.94
CA VAL A 146 -12.03 0.99 -4.46
C VAL A 146 -11.89 -0.10 -3.38
N ASP A 147 -12.89 -0.25 -2.51
CA ASP A 147 -12.92 -1.26 -1.45
C ASP A 147 -13.01 -2.69 -2.01
N SER A 148 -13.89 -2.91 -2.99
CA SER A 148 -14.33 -4.25 -3.40
C SER A 148 -13.77 -4.77 -4.73
N ASN A 149 -13.26 -3.90 -5.61
CA ASN A 149 -12.77 -4.28 -6.94
C ASN A 149 -11.25 -4.13 -7.03
N SER A 150 -10.53 -5.25 -6.85
CA SER A 150 -9.06 -5.28 -6.87
C SER A 150 -8.49 -4.76 -8.20
N GLU A 151 -9.04 -5.20 -9.34
CA GLU A 151 -8.58 -4.76 -10.67
C GLU A 151 -8.72 -3.25 -10.83
N PHE A 152 -9.87 -2.69 -10.45
CA PHE A 152 -10.09 -1.25 -10.48
C PHE A 152 -9.11 -0.52 -9.56
N THR A 153 -8.87 -1.04 -8.36
CA THR A 153 -8.00 -0.40 -7.37
C THR A 153 -6.53 -0.41 -7.79
N PHE A 154 -6.01 -1.55 -8.24
CA PHE A 154 -4.59 -1.69 -8.58
C PHE A 154 -4.25 -1.13 -9.96
N ASN A 155 -5.09 -1.34 -10.99
CA ASN A 155 -4.81 -0.81 -12.34
C ASN A 155 -4.80 0.72 -12.38
N ASN A 156 -5.36 1.37 -11.37
CA ASN A 156 -5.45 2.83 -11.26
C ASN A 156 -4.61 3.39 -10.10
N ALA A 157 -3.74 2.57 -9.48
CA ALA A 157 -2.92 2.95 -8.32
C ALA A 157 -3.71 3.59 -7.15
N LEU A 158 -5.00 3.24 -7.02
CA LEU A 158 -5.88 3.78 -5.99
C LEU A 158 -5.60 3.17 -4.62
N GLY A 159 -5.01 1.97 -4.58
CA GLY A 159 -4.52 1.40 -3.33
C GLY A 159 -3.48 2.29 -2.65
N TYR A 160 -2.61 2.94 -3.43
CA TYR A 160 -1.62 3.89 -2.93
C TYR A 160 -2.27 5.22 -2.57
N SER A 161 -2.88 5.89 -3.56
CA SER A 161 -3.35 7.27 -3.42
C SER A 161 -4.59 7.39 -2.53
N VAL A 162 -5.65 6.67 -2.86
CA VAL A 162 -6.93 6.71 -2.11
C VAL A 162 -6.76 5.97 -0.78
N GLY A 163 -6.04 4.85 -0.77
CA GLY A 163 -5.74 4.11 0.45
C GLY A 163 -4.95 4.94 1.47
N GLU A 164 -3.96 5.73 1.02
CA GLU A 164 -3.23 6.69 1.88
C GLU A 164 -4.20 7.67 2.53
N LEU A 165 -5.13 8.26 1.77
CA LEU A 165 -6.09 9.24 2.31
C LEU A 165 -7.13 8.62 3.26
N ILE A 166 -7.58 7.39 2.98
CA ILE A 166 -8.47 6.66 3.90
C ILE A 166 -7.75 6.39 5.22
N LEU A 167 -6.48 5.98 5.19
CA LEU A 167 -5.71 5.79 6.40
C LEU A 167 -5.33 7.08 7.09
N GLU A 168 -5.06 8.17 6.36
CA GLU A 168 -4.90 9.48 6.96
C GLU A 168 -6.16 9.86 7.75
N ALA A 169 -7.37 9.65 7.20
CA ALA A 169 -8.62 9.88 7.92
C ALA A 169 -8.75 8.97 9.16
N LEU A 170 -8.36 7.70 9.04
CA LEU A 170 -8.46 6.73 10.14
C LEU A 170 -7.50 7.06 11.29
N TYR A 171 -6.23 7.36 11.00
CA TYR A 171 -5.21 7.75 11.97
C TYR A 171 -5.47 9.14 12.58
N ASN A 172 -6.10 10.06 11.86
CA ASN A 172 -6.47 11.37 12.41
C ASN A 172 -7.66 11.30 13.38
N SER A 173 -8.52 10.29 13.24
CA SER A 173 -9.74 10.14 14.05
C SER A 173 -9.60 9.14 15.20
N ASN A 174 -8.47 8.41 15.29
CA ASN A 174 -8.29 7.32 16.23
C ASN A 174 -6.84 7.20 16.72
N ASP A 175 -6.67 6.57 17.89
CA ASP A 175 -5.35 6.18 18.37
C ASP A 175 -4.69 5.19 17.42
N TYR A 176 -3.38 5.37 17.17
CA TYR A 176 -2.58 4.51 16.27
C TYR A 176 -2.72 3.02 16.58
N ASN A 177 -2.86 2.66 17.86
CA ASN A 177 -3.01 1.27 18.29
C ASN A 177 -4.30 0.62 17.78
N LYS A 178 -5.39 1.39 17.56
CA LYS A 178 -6.65 0.80 17.06
C LYS A 178 -6.49 0.22 15.66
N ILE A 179 -5.67 0.81 14.80
CA ILE A 179 -5.43 0.27 13.46
C ILE A 179 -4.65 -1.05 13.55
N HIS A 180 -3.68 -1.13 14.46
CA HIS A 180 -2.99 -2.38 14.76
C HIS A 180 -3.96 -3.44 15.32
N ASP A 181 -4.79 -3.07 16.28
CA ASP A 181 -5.79 -3.98 16.88
C ASP A 181 -6.81 -4.46 15.86
N TRP A 182 -7.17 -3.61 14.88
CA TRP A 182 -8.01 -3.99 13.75
C TRP A 182 -7.34 -5.07 12.90
N MET A 183 -6.07 -4.90 12.54
CA MET A 183 -5.28 -5.92 11.85
C MET A 183 -5.20 -7.23 12.66
N VAL A 184 -4.91 -7.16 13.96
CA VAL A 184 -4.87 -8.33 14.85
C VAL A 184 -6.22 -9.05 14.90
N THR A 185 -7.32 -8.30 14.95
CA THR A 185 -8.67 -8.86 14.98
C THR A 185 -8.99 -9.59 13.67
N ILE A 186 -8.61 -9.02 12.52
CA ILE A 186 -8.73 -9.66 11.20
C ILE A 186 -7.86 -10.91 11.13
N LYS A 187 -6.60 -10.84 11.56
CA LYS A 187 -5.70 -11.99 11.62
C LYS A 187 -6.34 -13.16 12.38
N ASN A 188 -7.03 -12.88 13.48
CA ASN A 188 -7.59 -13.87 14.39
C ASN A 188 -8.91 -14.50 13.94
N GLY A 189 -9.47 -14.14 12.79
CA GLY A 189 -10.65 -14.82 12.27
C GLY A 189 -11.65 -13.91 11.61
N ASP A 190 -11.77 -12.67 12.08
CA ASP A 190 -12.83 -11.77 11.66
C ASP A 190 -12.63 -11.27 10.22
N ASN A 191 -13.74 -11.00 9.53
CA ASN A 191 -13.68 -10.16 8.33
C ASN A 191 -13.45 -8.70 8.73
N TYR A 192 -12.89 -7.92 7.82
CA TYR A 192 -12.46 -6.55 8.12
C TYR A 192 -13.60 -5.63 8.59
N LYS A 193 -14.84 -5.81 8.14
CA LYS A 193 -15.99 -4.98 8.58
C LYS A 193 -16.42 -5.30 10.01
N ASP A 194 -16.56 -6.59 10.35
CA ASP A 194 -16.89 -7.01 11.71
C ASP A 194 -15.77 -6.64 12.70
N ALA A 195 -14.51 -6.81 12.28
CA ALA A 195 -13.36 -6.39 13.05
C ALA A 195 -13.36 -4.86 13.29
N PHE A 196 -13.75 -4.08 12.26
CA PHE A 196 -13.84 -2.63 12.38
C PHE A 196 -14.86 -2.23 13.45
N LYS A 197 -16.04 -2.85 13.42
CA LYS A 197 -17.08 -2.63 14.43
C LYS A 197 -16.62 -2.95 15.84
N LYS A 198 -15.88 -4.04 16.03
CA LYS A 198 -15.35 -4.43 17.34
C LYS A 198 -14.32 -3.44 17.89
N VAL A 199 -13.43 -2.94 17.03
CA VAL A 199 -12.28 -2.13 17.46
C VAL A 199 -12.61 -0.63 17.52
N PHE A 200 -13.37 -0.13 16.54
CA PHE A 200 -13.72 1.29 16.44
C PHE A 200 -15.08 1.61 17.05
N ASN A 201 -15.90 0.60 17.38
CA ASN A 201 -17.27 0.77 17.87
C ASN A 201 -18.14 1.59 16.90
N ASP A 202 -17.93 1.40 15.59
CA ASP A 202 -18.66 2.04 14.51
C ASP A 202 -18.88 1.03 13.36
N ASP A 203 -19.92 1.22 12.57
CA ASP A 203 -20.15 0.40 11.39
C ASP A 203 -19.22 0.83 10.24
N TYR A 204 -18.52 -0.11 9.61
CA TYR A 204 -17.53 0.20 8.57
C TYR A 204 -18.14 0.98 7.39
N ASP A 205 -19.30 0.54 6.90
CA ASP A 205 -19.93 1.16 5.74
C ASP A 205 -20.49 2.55 6.11
N ASN A 206 -21.00 2.71 7.32
CA ASN A 206 -21.37 4.01 7.86
C ASN A 206 -20.16 4.95 8.00
N TRP A 207 -19.04 4.48 8.54
CA TRP A 207 -17.81 5.27 8.69
C TRP A 207 -17.24 5.70 7.32
N MET A 208 -17.23 4.80 6.35
CA MET A 208 -16.82 5.12 4.98
C MET A 208 -17.67 6.25 4.38
N GLN A 209 -18.96 6.27 4.67
CA GLN A 209 -19.89 7.29 4.16
C GLN A 209 -19.81 8.62 4.91
N THR A 210 -19.68 8.57 6.23
CA THR A 210 -19.84 9.76 7.08
C THR A 210 -18.51 10.41 7.47
N VAL A 211 -17.40 9.68 7.33
CA VAL A 211 -16.05 10.15 7.66
C VAL A 211 -15.12 10.10 6.45
N ALA A 212 -14.92 8.93 5.84
CA ALA A 212 -13.93 8.80 4.77
C ALA A 212 -14.31 9.60 3.52
N ALA A 213 -15.52 9.42 2.98
CA ALA A 213 -15.98 10.15 1.79
C ALA A 213 -15.90 11.69 1.97
N PRO A 214 -16.45 12.30 3.04
CA PRO A 214 -16.28 13.74 3.28
C PRO A 214 -14.83 14.17 3.44
N TYR A 215 -13.99 13.35 4.09
CA TYR A 215 -12.58 13.66 4.25
C TYR A 215 -11.85 13.73 2.91
N LEU A 216 -12.08 12.76 2.01
CA LEU A 216 -11.49 12.73 0.67
C LEU A 216 -11.97 13.90 -0.18
N ASP A 217 -13.27 14.21 -0.15
CA ASP A 217 -13.85 15.34 -0.88
C ASP A 217 -13.15 16.66 -0.53
N LEU A 218 -12.82 16.86 0.75
CA LEU A 218 -12.09 18.05 1.22
C LEU A 218 -10.64 18.13 0.71
N GLN A 219 -10.06 17.04 0.21
CA GLN A 219 -8.68 17.04 -0.31
C GLN A 219 -8.60 17.32 -1.81
N ILE A 220 -9.68 17.05 -2.55
CA ILE A 220 -9.71 17.05 -4.01
C ILE A 220 -10.10 18.40 -4.62
#